data_AF-A0A3A5URV0-F1
#
_entry.id   AF-A0A3A5URV0-F1
#
_cell.length_a   1.000
_cell.length_b   1.000
_cell.length_c   1.000
_cell.angle_alpha   90.00
_cell.angle_beta   90.00
_cell.angle_gamma   90.00
#
_symmetry.space_group_name_H-M   'P 1'
#
loop_
_entity.id
_entity.type
_entity.pdbx_description
1 polymer ?
#
loop_
_entity_poly.entity_id
_entity_poly.type
_entity_poly.pdbx_seq_one_letter_code
_entity_poly.pdbx_strand_id
1 'polypeptide(L)'
;MMLARPVDIMESFDWLSQKSQNRGYLNGCINPDDGYAMSGQSTGGFTSMMISGAEIFLSDLQDDCNDTSSGGLDEINIGSSCEIIELWQDQNPNESVIKMQDDRVWATILLAPWNGSLLGAGISSVVSDILIIASDIDETVSLSEVNKTQELLGENVIHSALLIDAGHYHYVPLGCAIRGCVGNLSIDEATNFTNLTILTFLAQMLDWPYANNYEMPERSYVAWRI
;
A
#
# COMPACT_ATOMS: atom_id res chain seq x y z
N MET A 1 -1.63 14.28 8.91
CA MET A 1 -0.33 13.66 8.58
C MET A 1 -0.46 12.56 7.52
N MET A 2 -1.44 11.63 7.59
CA MET A 2 -1.60 10.59 6.56
C MET A 2 -1.91 11.09 5.16
N LEU A 3 -2.80 12.10 5.02
CA LEU A 3 -3.15 12.71 3.73
C LEU A 3 -1.98 13.47 3.07
N ALA A 4 -0.92 13.82 3.82
CA ALA A 4 0.27 14.42 3.22
C ALA A 4 1.15 13.38 2.52
N ARG A 5 1.10 12.10 2.94
CA ARG A 5 2.05 11.08 2.49
C ARG A 5 2.01 10.80 0.98
N PRO A 6 0.83 10.71 0.31
CA PRO A 6 0.81 10.59 -1.15
C PRO A 6 1.47 11.80 -1.82
N VAL A 7 1.21 13.01 -1.31
CA VAL A 7 1.80 14.26 -1.83
C VAL A 7 3.31 14.29 -1.63
N ASP A 8 3.81 13.91 -0.46
CA ASP A 8 5.24 13.83 -0.17
C ASP A 8 5.96 12.89 -1.15
N ILE A 9 5.30 11.81 -1.59
CA ILE A 9 5.86 10.87 -2.56
C ILE A 9 5.85 11.45 -3.97
N MET A 10 4.75 12.07 -4.40
CA MET A 10 4.67 12.77 -5.69
C MET A 10 5.77 13.84 -5.80
N GLU A 11 5.93 14.66 -4.77
CA GLU A 11 6.97 15.69 -4.70
C GLU A 11 8.39 15.08 -4.65
N SER A 12 8.56 13.95 -3.97
CA SER A 12 9.84 13.24 -3.93
C SER A 12 10.23 12.71 -5.31
N PHE A 13 9.27 12.14 -6.07
CA PHE A 13 9.52 11.68 -7.44
C PHE A 13 9.80 12.85 -8.38
N ASP A 14 9.09 13.97 -8.25
CA ASP A 14 9.35 15.20 -9.00
C ASP A 14 10.77 15.73 -8.73
N TRP A 15 11.17 15.77 -7.47
CA TRP A 15 12.50 16.19 -7.06
C TRP A 15 13.57 15.26 -7.65
N LEU A 16 13.39 13.95 -7.53
CA LEU A 16 14.30 12.93 -8.07
C LEU A 16 14.44 13.06 -9.59
N SER A 17 13.32 13.23 -10.30
CA SER A 17 13.25 13.45 -11.75
C SER A 17 14.02 14.71 -12.17
N GLN A 18 13.84 15.82 -11.46
CA GLN A 18 14.58 17.05 -11.71
C GLN A 18 16.08 16.90 -11.42
N LYS A 19 16.45 16.14 -10.37
CA LYS A 19 17.87 15.85 -10.08
C LYS A 19 18.50 14.97 -11.16
N SER A 20 17.74 14.09 -11.79
CA SER A 20 18.21 13.27 -12.91
C SER A 20 18.57 14.07 -14.16
N GLN A 21 17.97 15.25 -14.35
CA GLN A 21 18.28 16.14 -15.48
C GLN A 21 19.49 17.05 -15.24
N ASN A 22 19.90 17.20 -13.98
CA ASN A 22 21.00 18.08 -13.58
C ASN A 22 22.34 17.32 -13.55
N ARG A 23 23.46 18.04 -13.74
CA ARG A 23 24.79 17.45 -13.53
C ARG A 23 24.93 17.02 -12.06
N GLY A 24 25.23 15.75 -11.82
CA GLY A 24 25.33 15.19 -10.48
C GLY A 24 25.31 13.66 -10.50
N TYR A 25 25.28 13.05 -9.31
CA TYR A 25 25.32 11.59 -9.15
C TYR A 25 24.03 10.88 -9.62
N LEU A 26 22.91 11.59 -9.73
CA LEU A 26 21.65 11.06 -10.26
C LEU A 26 21.47 11.31 -11.75
N ASN A 27 22.42 11.97 -12.43
CA ASN A 27 22.25 12.38 -13.82
C ASN A 27 21.97 11.16 -14.73
N GLY A 28 20.81 11.16 -15.37
CA GLY A 28 20.37 10.08 -16.26
C GLY A 28 20.00 8.77 -15.54
N CYS A 29 19.83 8.77 -14.23
CA CYS A 29 19.46 7.57 -13.46
C CYS A 29 17.95 7.31 -13.42
N ILE A 30 17.13 8.32 -13.73
CA ILE A 30 15.67 8.26 -13.66
C ILE A 30 15.12 8.79 -14.98
N ASN A 31 14.25 7.99 -15.60
CA ASN A 31 13.42 8.39 -16.71
C ASN A 31 12.00 8.69 -16.17
N PRO A 32 11.56 9.96 -16.12
CA PRO A 32 10.25 10.31 -15.58
C PRO A 32 9.09 9.74 -16.39
N ASP A 33 9.31 9.48 -17.69
CA ASP A 33 8.28 8.97 -18.60
C ASP A 33 7.94 7.48 -18.34
N ASP A 34 8.84 6.74 -17.67
CA ASP A 34 8.62 5.34 -17.29
C ASP A 34 7.76 5.20 -16.02
N GLY A 35 7.47 6.32 -15.34
CA GLY A 35 6.72 6.33 -14.09
C GLY A 35 7.44 5.58 -12.95
N TYR A 36 6.67 5.05 -12.01
CA TYR A 36 7.20 4.30 -10.87
C TYR A 36 6.20 3.27 -10.31
N ALA A 37 6.73 2.27 -9.61
CA ALA A 37 5.92 1.37 -8.78
C ALA A 37 5.89 1.87 -7.34
N MET A 38 4.76 1.63 -6.68
CA MET A 38 4.56 1.96 -5.28
C MET A 38 4.60 0.71 -4.41
N SER A 39 5.23 0.83 -3.24
CA SER A 39 5.25 -0.23 -2.25
C SER A 39 5.02 0.35 -0.86
N GLY A 40 4.20 -0.33 -0.06
CA GLY A 40 3.88 0.15 1.26
C GLY A 40 3.52 -0.98 2.22
N GLN A 41 4.05 -0.86 3.44
CA GLN A 41 3.76 -1.76 4.55
C GLN A 41 2.79 -1.09 5.54
N SER A 42 1.80 -1.82 6.07
CA SER A 42 0.87 -1.28 7.09
C SER A 42 0.17 0.00 6.61
N THR A 43 0.31 1.12 7.33
CA THR A 43 -0.13 2.46 6.92
C THR A 43 0.44 2.88 5.56
N GLY A 44 1.59 2.35 5.14
CA GLY A 44 2.11 2.47 3.77
C GLY A 44 1.18 1.87 2.73
N GLY A 45 0.37 0.87 3.08
CA GLY A 45 -0.69 0.33 2.25
C GLY A 45 -1.74 1.38 1.90
N PHE A 46 -2.28 2.11 2.89
CA PHE A 46 -3.15 3.27 2.67
C PHE A 46 -2.52 4.28 1.70
N THR A 47 -1.26 4.68 1.94
CA THR A 47 -0.56 5.64 1.07
C THR A 47 -0.39 5.11 -0.35
N SER A 48 -0.03 3.83 -0.49
CA SER A 48 0.18 3.19 -1.80
C SER A 48 -1.13 3.03 -2.57
N MET A 49 -2.24 2.76 -1.89
CA MET A 49 -3.56 2.73 -2.53
C MET A 49 -4.02 4.13 -2.93
N MET A 50 -3.91 5.14 -2.06
CA MET A 50 -4.29 6.52 -2.36
C MET A 50 -3.58 7.08 -3.60
N ILE A 51 -2.26 6.93 -3.66
CA ILE A 51 -1.48 7.43 -4.80
C ILE A 51 -1.77 6.65 -6.09
N SER A 52 -2.28 5.42 -5.96
CA SER A 52 -2.61 4.54 -7.09
C SER A 52 -4.06 4.64 -7.55
N GLY A 53 -4.83 5.60 -7.02
CA GLY A 53 -6.19 5.89 -7.46
C GLY A 53 -7.28 5.62 -6.43
N ALA A 54 -6.95 5.09 -5.24
CA ALA A 54 -7.97 4.97 -4.19
C ALA A 54 -8.53 6.34 -3.82
N GLU A 55 -9.80 6.35 -3.48
CA GLU A 55 -10.56 7.54 -3.16
C GLU A 55 -11.02 7.51 -1.71
N ILE A 56 -11.16 8.69 -1.10
CA ILE A 56 -11.89 8.83 0.17
C ILE A 56 -13.22 9.51 -0.16
N PHE A 57 -14.31 8.77 -0.04
CA PHE A 57 -15.64 9.33 -0.21
C PHE A 57 -16.04 10.10 1.05
N LEU A 58 -16.49 11.35 0.90
CA LEU A 58 -16.96 12.13 2.03
C LEU A 58 -18.21 11.50 2.69
N SER A 59 -18.97 10.68 1.94
CA SER A 59 -20.07 9.89 2.50
C SER A 59 -19.58 8.86 3.53
N ASP A 60 -18.48 8.17 3.24
CA ASP A 60 -17.93 7.13 4.11
C ASP A 60 -17.39 7.79 5.41
N LEU A 61 -16.76 8.96 5.29
CA LEU A 61 -16.35 9.77 6.44
C LEU A 61 -17.54 10.32 7.24
N GLN A 62 -18.64 10.66 6.57
CA GLN A 62 -19.83 11.21 7.22
C GLN A 62 -20.54 10.14 8.05
N ASP A 63 -20.59 8.89 7.56
CA ASP A 63 -21.12 7.75 8.29
C ASP A 63 -20.28 7.48 9.54
N ASP A 64 -18.94 7.51 9.42
CA ASP A 64 -18.03 7.37 10.56
C ASP A 64 -18.15 8.53 11.56
N CYS A 65 -18.25 9.78 11.07
CA CYS A 65 -18.48 10.97 11.90
C CYS A 65 -19.80 10.89 12.71
N ASN A 66 -20.82 10.22 12.18
CA ASN A 66 -22.12 10.05 12.82
C ASN A 66 -22.20 8.83 13.75
N ASP A 67 -21.23 7.91 13.68
CA ASP A 67 -21.20 6.72 14.52
C ASP A 67 -20.64 7.06 15.92
N THR A 68 -21.54 7.26 16.89
CA THR A 68 -21.13 7.49 18.29
C THR A 68 -20.68 6.22 19.03
N SER A 69 -20.74 5.06 18.37
CA SER A 69 -20.40 3.75 18.93
C SER A 69 -19.02 3.25 18.52
N SER A 70 -18.42 3.85 17.48
CA SER A 70 -17.01 3.67 17.14
C SER A 70 -16.15 4.42 18.16
N GLY A 71 -15.89 3.76 19.29
CA GLY A 71 -14.73 4.06 20.12
C GLY A 71 -13.45 3.77 19.33
N GLY A 72 -13.13 4.62 18.35
CA GLY A 72 -11.95 4.51 17.50
C GLY A 72 -10.70 4.64 18.36
N LEU A 73 -10.12 3.50 18.69
CA LEU A 73 -8.82 3.43 19.34
C LEU A 73 -7.74 3.72 18.30
N ASP A 74 -6.94 4.74 18.64
CA ASP A 74 -5.57 5.02 18.23
C ASP A 74 -5.31 5.88 16.95
N GLU A 75 -4.65 7.02 17.22
CA GLU A 75 -4.15 8.11 16.35
C GLU A 75 -5.13 8.97 15.52
N ILE A 76 -6.38 8.54 15.36
CA ILE A 76 -7.41 9.29 14.61
C ILE A 76 -8.64 9.44 15.52
N ASN A 77 -8.59 10.46 16.40
CA ASN A 77 -9.63 10.74 17.41
C ASN A 77 -11.04 10.79 16.82
N ILE A 78 -12.04 10.36 17.58
CA ILE A 78 -13.46 10.71 17.38
C ILE A 78 -13.54 12.24 17.18
N GLY A 79 -13.98 12.67 16.00
CA GLY A 79 -13.95 14.08 15.55
C GLY A 79 -13.02 14.36 14.38
N SER A 80 -12.08 13.46 14.06
CA SER A 80 -11.15 13.62 12.93
C SER A 80 -11.80 13.43 11.56
N SER A 81 -12.72 12.48 11.39
CA SER A 81 -13.48 12.34 10.13
C SER A 81 -14.35 13.57 9.86
N CYS A 82 -15.00 14.12 10.90
CA CYS A 82 -15.74 15.38 10.81
C CYS A 82 -14.81 16.56 10.48
N GLU A 83 -13.66 16.66 11.14
CA GLU A 83 -12.66 17.71 10.90
C GLU A 83 -12.05 17.61 9.49
N ILE A 84 -11.80 16.39 8.99
CA ILE A 84 -11.35 16.15 7.61
C ILE A 84 -12.42 16.64 6.63
N ILE A 85 -13.70 16.34 6.87
CA ILE A 85 -14.81 16.84 6.03
C ILE A 85 -14.84 18.37 6.04
N GLU A 86 -14.83 19.01 7.22
CA GLU A 86 -14.90 20.47 7.34
C GLU A 86 -13.72 21.15 6.64
N LEU A 87 -12.48 20.72 6.93
CA LEU A 87 -11.28 21.30 6.34
C LEU A 87 -11.23 21.07 4.82
N TRP A 88 -11.64 19.90 4.34
CA TRP A 88 -11.66 19.60 2.92
C TRP A 88 -12.71 20.44 2.19
N GLN A 89 -13.93 20.55 2.74
CA GLN A 89 -15.03 21.30 2.13
C GLN A 89 -14.78 22.81 2.15
N ASP A 90 -14.09 23.36 3.15
CA ASP A 90 -13.70 24.78 3.15
C ASP A 90 -12.79 25.12 1.96
N GLN A 91 -11.89 24.22 1.59
CA GLN A 91 -10.97 24.39 0.46
C GLN A 91 -11.57 23.92 -0.87
N ASN A 92 -12.46 22.93 -0.85
CA ASN A 92 -13.00 22.23 -2.02
C ASN A 92 -14.54 22.09 -1.92
N PRO A 93 -15.31 23.19 -1.93
CA PRO A 93 -16.74 23.20 -1.54
C PRO A 93 -17.68 22.41 -2.47
N ASN A 94 -17.21 22.02 -3.66
CA ASN A 94 -18.00 21.27 -4.65
C ASN A 94 -17.50 19.82 -4.83
N GLU A 95 -16.53 19.37 -4.05
CA GLU A 95 -15.96 18.04 -4.16
C GLU A 95 -16.53 17.09 -3.11
N SER A 96 -16.97 15.92 -3.56
CA SER A 96 -17.52 14.87 -2.69
C SER A 96 -16.52 13.74 -2.42
N VAL A 97 -15.30 13.87 -2.95
CA VAL A 97 -14.26 12.85 -2.91
C VAL A 97 -12.92 13.53 -2.70
N ILE A 98 -12.06 12.95 -1.87
CA ILE A 98 -10.65 13.33 -1.75
C ILE A 98 -9.85 12.39 -2.64
N LYS A 99 -9.07 12.94 -3.58
CA LYS A 99 -8.21 12.19 -4.51
C LYS A 99 -6.77 12.64 -4.38
N MET A 100 -5.83 11.69 -4.44
CA MET A 100 -4.39 11.97 -4.40
C MET A 100 -3.61 11.07 -5.36
N GLN A 101 -4.25 10.70 -6.47
CA GLN A 101 -3.69 9.83 -7.49
C GLN A 101 -2.50 10.50 -8.21
N ASP A 102 -1.49 9.69 -8.53
CA ASP A 102 -0.44 10.01 -9.47
C ASP A 102 -0.51 9.03 -10.66
N ASP A 103 -0.83 9.54 -11.86
CA ASP A 103 -0.96 8.74 -13.08
C ASP A 103 0.34 8.04 -13.51
N ARG A 104 1.47 8.40 -12.90
CA ARG A 104 2.78 7.77 -13.13
C ARG A 104 2.94 6.45 -12.38
N VAL A 105 2.01 6.10 -11.48
CA VAL A 105 2.06 4.83 -10.75
C VAL A 105 1.50 3.70 -11.60
N TRP A 106 2.36 2.78 -12.04
CA TRP A 106 1.95 1.66 -12.90
C TRP A 106 1.76 0.33 -12.16
N ALA A 107 2.30 0.18 -10.94
CA ALA A 107 2.05 -0.99 -10.09
C ALA A 107 2.07 -0.63 -8.60
N THR A 108 1.38 -1.45 -7.81
CA THR A 108 1.27 -1.32 -6.34
C THR A 108 1.62 -2.61 -5.64
N ILE A 109 2.45 -2.52 -4.60
CA ILE A 109 2.86 -3.64 -3.74
C ILE A 109 2.39 -3.34 -2.33
N LEU A 110 1.54 -4.21 -1.81
CA LEU A 110 0.91 -4.08 -0.50
C LEU A 110 1.45 -5.16 0.45
N LEU A 111 2.17 -4.74 1.48
CA LEU A 111 2.79 -5.64 2.47
C LEU A 111 2.04 -5.51 3.81
N ALA A 112 1.27 -6.52 4.20
CA ALA A 112 0.35 -6.45 5.34
C ALA A 112 -0.39 -5.08 5.39
N PRO A 113 -1.14 -4.73 4.34
CA PRO A 113 -1.66 -3.37 4.16
C PRO A 113 -2.76 -3.03 5.16
N TRP A 114 -2.64 -1.88 5.79
CA TRP A 114 -3.74 -1.22 6.48
C TRP A 114 -4.39 -0.21 5.54
N ASN A 115 -5.71 -0.22 5.41
CA ASN A 115 -6.44 0.69 4.50
C ASN A 115 -6.84 2.01 5.17
N GLY A 116 -6.35 2.27 6.38
CA GLY A 116 -6.61 3.50 7.11
C GLY A 116 -7.97 3.54 7.80
N SER A 117 -8.84 2.56 7.56
CA SER A 117 -10.29 2.62 7.85
C SER A 117 -11.01 3.81 7.18
N LEU A 118 -10.34 4.52 6.27
CA LEU A 118 -10.85 5.72 5.58
C LEU A 118 -11.21 5.46 4.12
N LEU A 119 -10.55 4.49 3.48
CA LEU A 119 -10.72 4.26 2.04
C LEU A 119 -12.03 3.57 1.69
N GLY A 120 -12.62 2.80 2.61
CA GLY A 120 -13.96 2.24 2.45
C GLY A 120 -14.19 1.62 1.06
N ALA A 121 -15.26 2.06 0.38
CA ALA A 121 -15.57 1.62 -0.97
C ALA A 121 -14.61 2.20 -2.04
N GLY A 122 -13.93 3.30 -1.75
CA GLY A 122 -12.99 3.97 -2.64
C GLY A 122 -11.70 3.20 -2.91
N ILE A 123 -11.46 2.09 -2.19
CA ILE A 123 -10.42 1.11 -2.55
C ILE A 123 -10.62 0.58 -3.98
N SER A 124 -11.87 0.44 -4.43
CA SER A 124 -12.20 -0.05 -5.78
C SER A 124 -11.82 0.91 -6.92
N SER A 125 -11.43 2.15 -6.59
CA SER A 125 -10.98 3.16 -7.56
C SER A 125 -9.48 3.04 -7.91
N VAL A 126 -8.72 2.17 -7.23
CA VAL A 126 -7.30 1.91 -7.59
C VAL A 126 -7.24 1.41 -9.03
N VAL A 127 -6.25 1.86 -9.81
CA VAL A 127 -6.13 1.55 -11.25
C VAL A 127 -4.88 0.79 -11.66
N SER A 128 -3.89 0.66 -10.76
CA SER A 128 -2.61 -0.02 -11.07
C SER A 128 -2.67 -1.52 -10.78
N ASP A 129 -1.76 -2.28 -11.38
CA ASP A 129 -1.61 -3.72 -11.11
C ASP A 129 -1.06 -3.97 -9.70
N ILE A 130 -1.61 -4.95 -8.99
CA ILE A 130 -1.39 -5.11 -7.54
C ILE A 130 -0.80 -6.47 -7.19
N LEU A 131 0.23 -6.43 -6.35
CA LEU A 131 0.74 -7.55 -5.57
C LEU A 131 0.39 -7.34 -4.08
N ILE A 132 -0.25 -8.33 -3.45
CA ILE A 132 -0.50 -8.35 -2.01
C ILE A 132 0.32 -9.46 -1.35
N ILE A 133 1.02 -9.13 -0.27
CA ILE A 133 1.67 -10.11 0.60
C ILE A 133 1.17 -9.88 2.02
N ALA A 134 0.44 -10.85 2.54
CA ALA A 134 -0.18 -10.83 3.87
C ALA A 134 0.47 -11.86 4.80
N SER A 135 0.10 -11.79 6.08
CA SER A 135 0.65 -12.59 7.17
C SER A 135 -0.50 -13.22 7.97
N ASP A 136 -0.38 -14.49 8.36
CA ASP A 136 -1.48 -15.24 8.99
C ASP A 136 -1.65 -14.97 10.50
N ILE A 137 -0.57 -14.62 11.19
CA ILE A 137 -0.56 -14.27 12.61
C ILE A 137 -0.30 -12.78 12.84
N ASP A 138 -0.68 -11.93 11.88
CA ASP A 138 -0.62 -10.48 12.03
C ASP A 138 -1.67 -9.98 13.06
N GLU A 139 -1.18 -9.53 14.21
CA GLU A 139 -2.00 -8.96 15.29
C GLU A 139 -2.21 -7.44 15.17
N THR A 140 -1.57 -6.78 14.20
CA THR A 140 -1.69 -5.33 13.97
C THR A 140 -2.74 -5.01 12.92
N VAL A 141 -2.72 -5.76 11.81
CA VAL A 141 -3.74 -5.67 10.76
C VAL A 141 -4.37 -7.03 10.60
N SER A 142 -5.65 -7.13 10.92
CA SER A 142 -6.34 -8.42 10.87
C SER A 142 -6.38 -8.97 9.44
N LEU A 143 -6.24 -10.30 9.31
CA LEU A 143 -6.34 -10.95 8.01
C LEU A 143 -7.71 -10.70 7.33
N SER A 144 -8.78 -10.54 8.11
CA SER A 144 -10.10 -10.17 7.59
C SER A 144 -10.11 -8.80 6.91
N GLU A 145 -9.35 -7.83 7.43
CA GLU A 145 -9.24 -6.51 6.82
C GLU A 145 -8.44 -6.56 5.51
N VAL A 146 -7.35 -7.32 5.48
CA VAL A 146 -6.56 -7.54 4.26
C VAL A 146 -7.40 -8.27 3.20
N ASN A 147 -8.16 -9.30 3.58
CA ASN A 147 -9.05 -10.02 2.68
C ASN A 147 -10.12 -9.09 2.10
N LYS A 148 -10.77 -8.27 2.92
CA LYS A 148 -11.75 -7.26 2.44
C LYS A 148 -11.10 -6.26 1.49
N THR A 149 -9.86 -5.84 1.79
CA THR A 149 -9.09 -4.97 0.90
C THR A 149 -8.83 -5.65 -0.44
N GLN A 150 -8.38 -6.91 -0.45
CA GLN A 150 -8.21 -7.70 -1.67
C GLN A 150 -9.52 -7.83 -2.47
N GLU A 151 -10.64 -8.11 -1.82
CA GLU A 151 -11.96 -8.20 -2.46
C GLU A 151 -12.37 -6.90 -3.15
N LEU A 152 -12.12 -5.75 -2.51
CA LEU A 152 -12.45 -4.43 -3.06
C LEU A 152 -11.52 -4.00 -4.20
N LEU A 153 -10.25 -4.43 -4.17
CA LEU A 153 -9.29 -4.21 -5.25
C LEU A 153 -9.61 -5.05 -6.49
N GLY A 154 -10.27 -6.20 -6.32
CA GLY A 154 -10.83 -6.99 -7.41
C GLY A 154 -9.79 -7.46 -8.43
N GLU A 155 -10.10 -7.27 -9.72
CA GLU A 155 -9.29 -7.78 -10.83
C GLU A 155 -7.90 -7.15 -10.95
N ASN A 156 -7.66 -6.02 -10.27
CA ASN A 156 -6.33 -5.40 -10.24
C ASN A 156 -5.34 -6.21 -9.40
N VAL A 157 -5.80 -7.14 -8.55
CA VAL A 157 -4.92 -8.03 -7.79
C VAL A 157 -4.42 -9.15 -8.70
N ILE A 158 -3.22 -8.96 -9.24
CA ILE A 158 -2.55 -9.94 -10.10
C ILE A 158 -2.04 -11.12 -9.29
N HIS A 159 -1.51 -10.83 -8.08
CA HIS A 159 -0.98 -11.84 -7.18
C HIS A 159 -1.30 -11.52 -5.72
N SER A 160 -1.69 -12.54 -4.95
CA SER A 160 -1.84 -12.46 -3.50
C SER A 160 -1.17 -13.65 -2.82
N ALA A 161 -0.33 -13.39 -1.84
CA ALA A 161 0.37 -14.40 -1.04
C ALA A 161 0.07 -14.23 0.44
N LEU A 162 -0.02 -15.34 1.16
CA LEU A 162 -0.05 -15.38 2.62
C LEU A 162 1.20 -16.09 3.13
N LEU A 163 1.99 -15.38 3.94
CA LEU A 163 3.06 -15.97 4.73
C LEU A 163 2.47 -16.65 5.96
N ILE A 164 2.79 -17.94 6.10
CA ILE A 164 2.41 -18.78 7.23
C ILE A 164 3.44 -18.62 8.35
N ASP A 165 2.93 -18.57 9.58
CA ASP A 165 3.73 -18.35 10.79
C ASP A 165 4.52 -17.02 10.71
N ALA A 166 3.93 -16.00 10.10
CA ALA A 166 4.52 -14.67 9.98
C ALA A 166 3.53 -13.61 10.47
N GLY A 167 4.04 -12.58 11.15
CA GLY A 167 3.27 -11.44 11.65
C GLY A 167 3.68 -10.11 11.00
N HIS A 168 3.07 -9.02 11.47
CA HIS A 168 3.19 -7.66 10.90
C HIS A 168 4.62 -7.18 10.65
N TYR A 169 5.52 -7.53 11.56
CA TYR A 169 6.87 -6.98 11.61
C TYR A 169 7.89 -7.78 10.80
N HIS A 170 7.46 -8.81 10.05
CA HIS A 170 8.33 -9.61 9.18
C HIS A 170 8.74 -8.87 7.89
N TYR A 171 8.06 -7.77 7.57
CA TYR A 171 8.36 -6.92 6.41
C TYR A 171 9.33 -5.78 6.71
N VAL A 172 9.84 -5.69 7.95
CA VAL A 172 10.70 -4.60 8.40
C VAL A 172 12.02 -5.18 8.94
N PRO A 173 13.20 -4.72 8.47
CA PRO A 173 14.49 -5.34 8.80
C PRO A 173 14.78 -5.49 10.31
N LEU A 174 14.27 -4.58 11.14
CA LEU A 174 14.46 -4.61 12.60
C LEU A 174 13.18 -4.97 13.38
N GLY A 175 12.08 -5.25 12.67
CA GLY A 175 10.77 -5.45 13.27
C GLY A 175 10.79 -6.60 14.28
N CYS A 176 11.27 -7.76 13.86
CA CYS A 176 11.36 -8.94 14.72
C CYS A 176 12.37 -8.82 15.87
N ALA A 177 13.44 -8.04 15.69
CA ALA A 177 14.41 -7.78 16.75
C ALA A 177 13.81 -6.94 17.90
N ILE A 178 12.86 -6.05 17.58
CA ILE A 178 12.24 -5.14 18.55
C ILE A 178 10.95 -5.73 19.13
N ARG A 179 10.15 -6.40 18.30
CA ARG A 179 8.80 -6.87 18.65
C ARG A 179 8.76 -8.34 19.06
N GLY A 180 9.83 -9.10 18.78
CA GLY A 180 9.98 -10.50 19.14
C GLY A 180 9.17 -11.44 18.24
N CYS A 181 9.80 -12.04 17.24
CA CYS A 181 9.22 -13.09 16.38
C CYS A 181 9.78 -14.48 16.72
N VAL A 182 10.05 -14.76 17.99
CA VAL A 182 10.77 -15.98 18.39
C VAL A 182 9.88 -17.20 18.22
N GLY A 183 10.34 -18.16 17.42
CA GLY A 183 9.62 -19.40 17.15
C GLY A 183 8.68 -19.34 15.95
N ASN A 184 8.65 -18.19 15.26
CA ASN A 184 7.92 -17.97 14.01
C ASN A 184 8.83 -18.14 12.78
N LEU A 185 8.30 -17.89 11.59
CA LEU A 185 9.06 -17.82 10.34
C LEU A 185 10.28 -16.89 10.49
N SER A 186 11.43 -17.30 9.95
CA SER A 186 12.62 -16.44 10.03
C SER A 186 12.43 -15.15 9.24
N ILE A 187 12.91 -14.03 9.80
CA ILE A 187 12.96 -12.74 9.09
C ILE A 187 13.73 -12.86 7.76
N ASP A 188 14.76 -13.69 7.71
CA ASP A 188 15.56 -13.90 6.49
C ASP A 188 14.76 -14.65 5.42
N GLU A 189 13.95 -15.63 5.84
CA GLU A 189 13.08 -16.39 4.94
C GLU A 189 11.97 -15.49 4.39
N ALA A 190 11.28 -14.75 5.27
CA ALA A 190 10.26 -13.79 4.90
C ALA A 190 10.83 -12.71 3.95
N THR A 191 12.02 -12.17 4.24
CA THR A 191 12.69 -11.16 3.42
C THR A 191 13.08 -11.72 2.05
N ASN A 192 13.67 -12.92 2.01
CA ASN A 192 14.07 -13.56 0.76
C ASN A 192 12.86 -13.82 -0.15
N PHE A 193 11.79 -14.38 0.41
CA PHE A 193 10.56 -14.61 -0.32
C PHE A 193 9.96 -13.29 -0.83
N THR A 194 9.78 -12.31 0.06
CA THR A 194 9.16 -11.02 -0.28
C THR A 194 9.92 -10.33 -1.40
N ASN A 195 11.25 -10.27 -1.31
CA ASN A 195 12.08 -9.64 -2.35
C ASN A 195 12.00 -10.38 -3.68
N LEU A 196 12.07 -11.72 -3.68
CA LEU A 196 12.01 -12.51 -4.91
C LEU A 196 10.63 -12.38 -5.60
N THR A 197 9.56 -12.40 -4.81
CA THR A 197 8.18 -12.19 -5.31
C THR A 197 8.02 -10.81 -5.92
N ILE A 198 8.45 -9.75 -5.22
CA ILE A 198 8.39 -8.38 -5.74
C ILE A 198 9.20 -8.22 -7.02
N LEU A 199 10.43 -8.73 -7.06
CA LEU A 199 11.28 -8.66 -8.25
C LEU A 199 10.66 -9.38 -9.43
N THR A 200 10.05 -10.55 -9.19
CA THR A 200 9.35 -11.32 -10.24
C THR A 200 8.15 -10.54 -10.78
N PHE A 201 7.32 -10.01 -9.89
CA PHE A 201 6.16 -9.20 -10.23
C PHE A 201 6.56 -7.96 -11.05
N LEU A 202 7.50 -7.15 -10.57
CA LEU A 202 7.97 -5.96 -11.27
C LEU A 202 8.61 -6.29 -12.62
N ALA A 203 9.38 -7.38 -12.72
CA ALA A 203 9.96 -7.81 -13.98
C ALA A 203 8.88 -8.18 -15.01
N GLN A 204 7.79 -8.82 -14.58
CA GLN A 204 6.65 -9.16 -15.44
C GLN A 204 5.89 -7.91 -15.89
N MET A 205 5.60 -6.97 -14.98
CA MET A 205 4.92 -5.71 -15.32
C MET A 205 5.71 -4.84 -16.29
N LEU A 206 7.04 -4.89 -16.23
CA LEU A 206 7.94 -4.13 -17.12
C LEU A 206 8.29 -4.88 -18.41
N ASP A 207 7.71 -6.06 -18.66
CA ASP A 207 8.08 -6.93 -19.79
C ASP A 207 9.60 -7.13 -19.89
N TRP A 208 10.30 -7.27 -18.76
CA TRP A 208 11.75 -7.49 -18.76
C TRP A 208 12.06 -8.73 -19.61
N PRO A 209 13.10 -8.71 -20.47
CA PRO A 209 13.59 -9.92 -21.15
C PRO A 209 13.52 -11.20 -20.30
N TYR A 210 12.75 -12.17 -20.80
CA TYR A 210 12.48 -13.48 -20.17
C TYR A 210 11.62 -13.46 -18.89
N ALA A 211 11.00 -12.34 -18.53
CA ALA A 211 10.18 -12.24 -17.32
C ALA A 211 9.01 -13.23 -17.27
N ASN A 212 8.40 -13.50 -18.42
CA ASN A 212 7.33 -14.49 -18.57
C ASN A 212 7.77 -15.94 -18.29
N ASN A 213 9.07 -16.21 -18.18
CA ASN A 213 9.59 -17.51 -17.78
C ASN A 213 9.79 -17.63 -16.26
N TYR A 214 9.70 -16.53 -15.50
CA TYR A 214 9.80 -16.57 -14.06
C TYR A 214 8.44 -16.88 -13.46
N GLU A 215 8.42 -17.88 -12.59
CA GLU A 215 7.25 -18.24 -11.80
C GLU A 215 7.36 -17.64 -10.40
N MET A 216 6.20 -17.35 -9.81
CA MET A 216 6.13 -16.90 -8.44
C MET A 216 6.71 -17.98 -7.49
N PRO A 217 7.53 -17.60 -6.49
CA PRO A 217 8.28 -18.58 -5.72
C PRO A 217 7.38 -19.47 -4.85
N GLU A 218 7.52 -20.78 -4.98
CA GLU A 218 6.86 -21.74 -4.09
C GLU A 218 7.70 -21.98 -2.83
N ARG A 219 7.05 -21.95 -1.66
CA ARG A 219 7.66 -22.25 -0.35
C ARG A 219 6.64 -22.97 0.53
N SER A 220 7.13 -23.80 1.45
CA SER A 220 6.25 -24.51 2.42
C SER A 220 5.51 -23.58 3.38
N TYR A 221 6.01 -22.35 3.55
CA TYR A 221 5.43 -21.30 4.41
C TYR A 221 4.62 -20.26 3.62
N VAL A 222 4.23 -20.55 2.37
CA VAL A 222 3.47 -19.62 1.52
C VAL A 222 2.20 -20.30 1.04
N ALA A 223 1.07 -19.61 1.20
CA ALA A 223 -0.17 -19.96 0.52
C ALA A 223 -0.49 -18.86 -0.51
N TRP A 224 -0.42 -19.22 -1.80
CA TRP A 224 -0.89 -18.35 -2.88
C TRP A 224 -2.42 -18.31 -2.90
N ARG A 225 -2.97 -17.11 -3.06
CA ARG A 225 -4.40 -16.83 -3.05
C ARG A 225 -4.81 -16.28 -4.41
N ILE A 226 -5.92 -16.81 -4.92
CA ILE A 226 -6.62 -16.30 -6.10
C ILE A 226 -7.64 -15.30 -5.59
#